data_AF-A0A366HIM0-F1
#
_entry.id   AF-A0A366HIM0-F1
#
_cell.length_a   1.000
_cell.length_b   1.000
_cell.length_c   1.000
_cell.angle_alpha   90.00
_cell.angle_beta   90.00
_cell.angle_gamma   90.00
#
_symmetry.space_group_name_H-M   'P 1'
#
loop_
_entity.id
_entity.type
_entity.pdbx_description
1 polymer ?
#
loop_
_entity_poly.entity_id
_entity_poly.type
_entity_poly.pdbx_seq_one_letter_code
_entity_poly.pdbx_strand_id
1 'polypeptide(L)'
;MKTLLSHFGCTRRHFLTLGMATFAMPACAAGKGGSASYGTKVKFSKGSPITFPDFELKYVGTRKVSSSTYPRGFLYHDFEVSRSSASKTVSWSSGTGDIGPAIFQFDGKEFWLELSRSDKLGKLADNEVVIWKK
;
A
#
# COMPACT_ATOMS: atom_id res chain seq x y z
N MET A 1 -70.24 -46.45 22.15
CA MET A 1 -71.24 -45.63 22.87
C MET A 1 -70.50 -44.58 23.68
N LYS A 2 -70.96 -43.31 23.60
CA LYS A 2 -70.65 -42.15 24.46
C LYS A 2 -69.29 -41.45 24.33
N THR A 3 -69.42 -40.29 23.68
CA THR A 3 -68.69 -39.03 23.69
C THR A 3 -68.40 -38.43 25.08
N LEU A 4 -67.34 -37.58 25.14
CA LEU A 4 -67.29 -36.17 25.60
C LEU A 4 -66.14 -35.79 26.58
N LEU A 5 -65.26 -34.92 26.03
CA LEU A 5 -64.53 -33.75 26.57
C LEU A 5 -63.80 -33.75 27.93
N SER A 6 -62.56 -33.22 27.92
CA SER A 6 -62.10 -32.21 28.89
C SER A 6 -60.76 -31.54 28.49
N HIS A 7 -60.85 -30.22 28.25
CA HIS A 7 -59.96 -29.11 28.61
C HIS A 7 -58.48 -28.98 28.16
N PHE A 8 -58.27 -27.93 27.35
CA PHE A 8 -57.30 -26.81 27.45
C PHE A 8 -55.96 -27.01 28.18
N GLY A 9 -54.86 -26.76 27.46
CA GLY A 9 -53.53 -26.55 28.05
C GLY A 9 -52.47 -26.02 27.08
N CYS A 10 -52.42 -24.69 26.96
CA CYS A 10 -51.24 -23.83 26.80
C CYS A 10 -49.98 -24.30 26.02
N THR A 11 -49.73 -23.59 24.93
CA THR A 11 -48.49 -23.42 24.14
C THR A 11 -47.17 -23.33 24.94
N ARG A 12 -46.08 -23.93 24.42
CA ARG A 12 -44.83 -23.18 24.17
C ARG A 12 -43.91 -23.86 23.13
N ARG A 13 -43.64 -23.13 22.06
CA ARG A 13 -42.77 -23.47 20.93
C ARG A 13 -41.29 -23.19 21.24
N HIS A 14 -40.44 -23.99 20.59
CA HIS A 14 -39.18 -23.69 19.88
C HIS A 14 -38.13 -22.76 20.51
N PHE A 15 -36.86 -23.16 20.45
CA PHE A 15 -35.87 -22.72 19.44
C PHE A 15 -34.47 -23.09 19.95
N LEU A 16 -33.80 -24.03 19.27
CA LEU A 16 -32.39 -24.32 19.48
C LEU A 16 -31.60 -23.31 18.64
N THR A 17 -31.05 -22.27 19.27
CA THR A 17 -30.27 -21.22 18.60
C THR A 17 -28.86 -21.70 18.26
N LEU A 18 -28.56 -21.73 16.95
CA LEU A 18 -27.25 -21.96 16.35
C LEU A 18 -26.40 -20.68 16.50
N GLY A 19 -25.32 -20.73 17.28
CA GLY A 19 -24.41 -19.61 17.48
C GLY A 19 -23.47 -19.42 16.29
N MET A 20 -23.72 -18.41 15.46
CA MET A 20 -22.75 -17.90 14.49
C MET A 20 -21.75 -16.98 15.21
N ALA A 21 -20.50 -17.43 15.34
CA ALA A 21 -19.39 -16.59 15.77
C ALA A 21 -18.92 -15.73 14.58
N THR A 22 -19.26 -14.45 14.57
CA THR A 22 -18.75 -13.48 13.61
C THR A 22 -17.33 -13.05 14.01
N PHE A 23 -16.33 -13.52 13.28
CA PHE A 23 -14.98 -12.96 13.32
C PHE A 23 -15.00 -11.54 12.74
N ALA A 24 -15.00 -10.53 13.62
CA ALA A 24 -14.74 -9.15 13.23
C ALA A 24 -13.26 -9.01 12.86
N MET A 25 -12.94 -8.99 11.57
CA MET A 25 -11.59 -8.59 11.14
C MET A 25 -11.42 -7.09 11.42
N PRO A 26 -10.30 -6.67 12.02
CA PRO A 26 -10.01 -5.25 12.18
C PRO A 26 -9.77 -4.67 10.78
N ALA A 27 -10.69 -3.81 10.33
CA ALA A 27 -10.50 -3.00 9.16
C ALA A 27 -9.31 -2.08 9.43
N CYS A 28 -8.15 -2.42 8.88
CA CYS A 28 -7.02 -1.50 8.81
C CYS A 28 -7.52 -0.21 8.13
N ALA A 29 -7.57 0.88 8.89
CA ALA A 29 -7.83 2.21 8.36
C ALA A 29 -6.69 2.56 7.40
N ALA A 30 -6.88 2.26 6.12
CA ALA A 30 -6.04 2.76 5.05
C ALA A 30 -6.11 4.29 5.10
N GLY A 31 -5.03 4.94 5.54
CA GLY A 31 -4.94 6.39 5.51
C GLY A 31 -5.28 6.89 4.11
N LYS A 32 -6.16 7.90 4.02
CA LYS A 32 -6.54 8.52 2.74
C LYS A 32 -5.27 8.96 2.01
N GLY A 33 -4.90 8.22 0.97
CA GLY A 33 -3.81 8.58 0.08
C GLY A 33 -4.11 9.86 -0.68
N GLY A 34 -3.08 10.65 -0.98
CA GLY A 34 -3.20 11.84 -1.82
C GLY A 34 -3.13 11.48 -3.31
N SER A 35 -3.88 12.18 -4.16
CA SER A 35 -3.70 12.10 -5.62
C SER A 35 -2.54 12.98 -6.07
N ALA A 36 -1.74 12.53 -7.02
CA ALA A 36 -0.58 13.25 -7.51
C ALA A 36 -0.44 13.22 -9.05
N SER A 37 0.21 14.26 -9.58
CA SER A 37 0.55 14.40 -11.00
C SER A 37 2.03 14.08 -11.22
N TYR A 38 2.34 13.54 -12.40
CA TYR A 38 3.74 13.34 -12.82
C TYR A 38 4.51 14.66 -12.89
N GLY A 39 5.80 14.60 -12.62
CA GLY A 39 6.71 15.75 -12.70
C GLY A 39 6.49 16.82 -11.61
N THR A 40 5.86 16.45 -10.49
CA THR A 40 5.66 17.34 -9.34
C THR A 40 6.33 16.78 -8.09
N LYS A 41 6.70 17.64 -7.14
CA LYS A 41 7.19 17.21 -5.82
C LYS A 41 6.00 16.73 -4.99
N VAL A 42 6.03 15.47 -4.57
CA VAL A 42 4.94 14.86 -3.80
C VAL A 42 5.47 14.39 -2.45
N LYS A 43 4.80 14.78 -1.38
CA LYS A 43 5.13 14.28 -0.04
C LYS A 43 4.65 12.84 0.11
N PHE A 44 5.50 11.99 0.67
CA PHE A 44 5.15 10.62 1.03
C PHE A 44 5.34 10.37 2.53
N SER A 45 4.69 9.32 3.02
CA SER A 45 4.94 8.77 4.34
C SER A 45 4.80 7.24 4.28
N LYS A 46 5.41 6.55 5.25
CA LYS A 46 5.46 5.09 5.25
C LYS A 46 4.05 4.50 5.33
N GLY A 47 3.72 3.61 4.40
CA GLY A 47 2.44 2.91 4.35
C GLY A 47 1.26 3.73 3.80
N SER A 48 1.42 5.03 3.57
CA SER A 48 0.38 5.85 2.95
C SER A 48 0.48 5.78 1.42
N PRO A 49 -0.57 5.33 0.72
CA PRO A 49 -0.57 5.30 -0.73
C PRO A 49 -0.65 6.72 -1.32
N ILE A 50 -0.09 6.89 -2.50
CA ILE A 50 -0.20 8.08 -3.35
C ILE A 50 -0.74 7.62 -4.69
N THR A 51 -1.89 8.14 -5.10
CA THR A 51 -2.54 7.73 -6.35
C THR A 51 -1.99 8.55 -7.51
N PHE A 52 -1.32 7.89 -8.45
CA PHE A 52 -0.98 8.43 -9.76
C PHE A 52 -1.97 7.88 -10.82
N PRO A 53 -2.08 8.52 -12.01
CA PRO A 53 -2.96 8.03 -13.08
C PRO A 53 -2.72 6.57 -13.50
N ASP A 54 -1.46 6.12 -13.49
CA ASP A 54 -1.10 4.78 -13.95
C ASP A 54 -1.00 3.73 -12.82
N PHE A 55 -0.80 4.13 -11.55
CA PHE A 55 -0.63 3.21 -10.40
C PHE A 55 -0.74 3.94 -9.05
N GLU A 56 -0.87 3.19 -7.96
CA GLU A 56 -0.61 3.69 -6.61
C GLU A 56 0.86 3.47 -6.22
N LEU A 57 1.47 4.49 -5.64
CA LEU A 57 2.82 4.46 -5.09
C LEU A 57 2.75 4.46 -3.57
N LYS A 58 3.40 3.52 -2.90
CA LYS A 58 3.42 3.45 -1.43
C LYS A 58 4.86 3.29 -0.95
N TYR A 59 5.29 4.18 -0.06
CA TYR A 59 6.60 4.02 0.56
C TYR A 59 6.58 2.89 1.59
N VAL A 60 7.40 1.87 1.38
CA VAL A 60 7.46 0.67 2.23
C VAL A 60 8.43 0.86 3.38
N GLY A 61 9.56 1.53 3.13
CA GLY A 61 10.57 1.80 4.14
C GLY A 61 11.98 1.75 3.57
N THR A 62 12.96 1.56 4.45
CA THR A 62 14.37 1.43 4.05
C THR A 62 14.94 0.08 4.41
N ARG A 63 15.91 -0.40 3.62
CA ARG A 63 16.76 -1.55 3.97
C ARG A 63 18.23 -1.26 3.70
N LYS A 64 19.10 -1.79 4.55
CA LYS A 64 20.55 -1.73 4.36
C LYS A 64 21.02 -3.00 3.67
N VAL A 65 21.80 -2.87 2.61
CA VAL A 65 22.39 -3.98 1.85
C VAL A 65 23.90 -3.91 1.99
N SER A 66 24.51 -4.98 2.49
CA SER A 66 25.97 -5.09 2.60
C SER A 66 26.62 -5.24 1.22
N SER A 67 27.84 -4.72 1.09
CA SER A 67 28.69 -4.89 -0.09
C SER A 67 30.10 -5.21 0.36
N SER A 68 30.75 -6.17 -0.30
CA SER A 68 32.18 -6.44 -0.08
C SER A 68 33.05 -5.27 -0.55
N THR A 69 32.67 -4.62 -1.65
CA THR A 69 33.38 -3.47 -2.21
C THR A 69 33.18 -2.19 -1.39
N TYR A 70 31.99 -2.02 -0.80
CA TYR A 70 31.64 -0.84 0.00
C TYR A 70 31.28 -1.28 1.42
N PRO A 71 32.22 -1.25 2.39
CA PRO A 71 31.99 -1.74 3.76
C PRO A 71 30.83 -1.08 4.50
N ARG A 72 30.49 0.18 4.13
CA ARG A 72 29.33 0.88 4.68
C ARG A 72 27.99 0.33 4.19
N GLY A 73 27.98 -0.45 3.12
CA GLY A 73 26.80 -0.92 2.42
C GLY A 73 26.03 0.21 1.72
N PHE A 74 24.81 -0.11 1.29
CA PHE A 74 23.89 0.82 0.65
C PHE A 74 22.58 0.87 1.41
N LEU A 75 22.02 2.08 1.56
CA LEU A 75 20.67 2.27 2.05
C LEU A 75 19.72 2.37 0.86
N TYR A 76 18.80 1.42 0.75
CA TYR A 76 17.74 1.44 -0.25
C TYR A 76 16.45 1.95 0.38
N HIS A 77 15.76 2.82 -0.34
CA HIS A 77 14.40 3.26 -0.11
C HIS A 77 13.48 2.46 -1.02
N ASP A 78 12.59 1.68 -0.43
CA ASP A 78 11.70 0.78 -1.15
C ASP A 78 10.30 1.40 -1.26
N PHE A 79 9.80 1.43 -2.49
CA PHE A 79 8.43 1.80 -2.82
C PHE A 79 7.74 0.61 -3.47
N GLU A 80 6.45 0.47 -3.23
CA GLU A 80 5.58 -0.45 -3.95
C GLU A 80 4.78 0.35 -4.97
N VAL A 81 4.82 -0.06 -6.23
CA VAL A 81 3.89 0.38 -7.26
C VAL A 81 2.85 -0.70 -7.47
N SER A 82 1.57 -0.34 -7.47
CA SER A 82 0.49 -1.31 -7.59
C SER A 82 -0.71 -0.78 -8.38
N ARG A 83 -1.41 -1.70 -9.04
CA ARG A 83 -2.69 -1.46 -9.70
C ARG A 83 -3.46 -2.77 -9.81
N SER A 84 -4.69 -2.79 -9.31
CA SER A 84 -5.52 -4.00 -9.30
C SER A 84 -4.78 -5.18 -8.65
N SER A 85 -4.49 -6.25 -9.38
CA SER A 85 -3.76 -7.42 -8.89
C SER A 85 -2.24 -7.38 -9.12
N ALA A 86 -1.73 -6.38 -9.85
CA ALA A 86 -0.31 -6.25 -10.15
C ALA A 86 0.37 -5.38 -9.09
N SER A 87 1.51 -5.84 -8.57
CA SER A 87 2.39 -5.04 -7.71
C SER A 87 3.86 -5.31 -8.03
N LYS A 88 4.71 -4.32 -7.74
CA LYS A 88 6.16 -4.41 -7.91
C LYS A 88 6.87 -3.49 -6.93
N THR A 89 7.99 -3.94 -6.39
CA THR A 89 8.88 -3.09 -5.60
C THR A 89 9.84 -2.33 -6.50
N VAL A 90 9.98 -1.04 -6.25
CA VAL A 90 10.98 -0.15 -6.84
C VAL A 90 11.91 0.31 -5.71
N SER A 91 13.19 -0.02 -5.83
CA SER A 91 14.20 0.35 -4.84
C SER A 91 15.06 1.49 -5.38
N TRP A 92 15.22 2.55 -4.59
CA TRP A 92 16.09 3.68 -4.90
C TRP A 92 17.22 3.79 -3.88
N SER A 93 18.42 4.16 -4.31
CA SER A 93 19.58 4.42 -3.44
C SER A 93 20.36 5.59 -4.00
N SER A 94 20.99 6.39 -3.13
CA SER A 94 21.94 7.43 -3.54
C SER A 94 23.26 6.85 -4.08
N GLY A 95 23.39 5.52 -4.11
CA GLY A 95 24.54 4.81 -4.66
C GLY A 95 25.85 5.25 -4.01
N THR A 96 26.85 5.51 -4.84
CA THR A 96 28.20 5.93 -4.44
C THR A 96 28.40 7.45 -4.52
N GLY A 97 27.34 8.23 -4.74
CA GLY A 97 27.40 9.69 -4.81
C GLY A 97 26.87 10.30 -6.11
N ASP A 98 26.65 9.49 -7.16
CA ASP A 98 25.88 9.91 -8.33
C ASP A 98 24.39 9.65 -8.07
N ILE A 99 23.62 10.73 -7.91
CA ILE A 99 22.22 10.68 -7.50
C ILE A 99 21.36 10.81 -8.75
N GLY A 100 20.83 9.67 -9.19
CA GLY A 100 19.94 9.58 -10.35
C GLY A 100 18.59 8.96 -10.04
N PRO A 101 17.71 8.86 -11.04
CA PRO A 101 16.42 8.19 -10.92
C PRO A 101 16.57 6.67 -10.78
N ALA A 102 15.65 6.05 -10.05
CA ALA A 102 15.37 4.63 -10.20
C ALA A 102 14.40 4.45 -11.37
N ILE A 103 14.89 3.86 -12.46
CA ILE A 103 14.10 3.58 -13.65
C ILE A 103 13.32 2.27 -13.45
N PHE A 104 12.03 2.28 -13.77
CA PHE A 104 11.20 1.08 -13.71
C PHE A 104 10.12 1.08 -14.78
N GLN A 105 9.73 -0.12 -15.21
CA GLN A 105 8.53 -0.33 -16.00
C GLN A 105 7.37 -0.83 -15.13
N PHE A 106 6.17 -0.35 -15.44
CA PHE A 106 4.90 -0.81 -14.90
C PHE A 106 3.81 -0.70 -15.98
N ASP A 107 3.06 -1.77 -16.21
CA ASP A 107 2.01 -1.82 -17.25
C ASP A 107 2.49 -1.35 -18.65
N GLY A 108 3.67 -1.83 -19.06
CA GLY A 108 4.28 -1.53 -20.36
C GLY A 108 4.82 -0.11 -20.55
N LYS A 109 4.77 0.74 -19.52
CA LYS A 109 5.25 2.13 -19.55
C LYS A 109 6.48 2.30 -18.68
N GLU A 110 7.41 3.14 -19.11
CA GLU A 110 8.60 3.50 -18.33
C GLU A 110 8.34 4.72 -17.45
N PHE A 111 8.84 4.63 -16.21
CA PHE A 111 8.76 5.69 -15.21
C PHE A 111 10.09 5.84 -14.50
N TRP A 112 10.37 7.06 -14.04
CA TRP A 112 11.55 7.39 -13.26
C TRP A 112 11.12 7.87 -11.88
N LEU A 113 11.69 7.27 -10.83
CA LEU A 113 11.50 7.67 -9.44
C LEU A 113 12.74 8.41 -8.95
N GLU A 114 12.58 9.68 -8.56
CA GLU A 114 13.65 10.52 -8.03
C GLU A 114 13.42 10.81 -6.54
N LEU A 115 14.47 10.67 -5.75
CA LEU A 115 14.55 11.07 -4.34
C LEU A 115 15.80 11.93 -4.12
N SER A 116 15.81 12.71 -3.03
CA SER A 116 16.90 13.63 -2.61
C SER A 116 17.16 14.80 -3.58
N ARG A 117 17.24 14.53 -4.88
CA ARG A 117 17.39 15.52 -5.94
C ARG A 117 16.63 15.04 -7.18
N SER A 118 15.95 15.99 -7.83
CA SER A 118 15.41 15.86 -9.17
C SER A 118 16.28 16.63 -10.15
N ASP A 119 16.54 16.05 -11.32
CA ASP A 119 17.31 16.73 -12.37
C ASP A 119 16.64 18.02 -12.83
N LYS A 120 15.31 18.06 -12.81
CA LYS A 120 14.51 19.21 -13.26
C LYS A 120 14.06 20.13 -12.12
N LEU A 121 13.80 19.59 -10.94
CA LEU A 121 13.21 20.34 -9.82
C LEU A 121 14.19 20.65 -8.68
N GLY A 122 15.45 20.24 -8.82
CA GLY A 122 16.51 20.46 -7.84
C GLY A 122 16.32 19.64 -6.56
N LYS A 123 16.75 20.19 -5.42
CA LYS A 123 16.70 19.52 -4.12
C LYS A 123 15.25 19.13 -3.75
N LEU A 124 15.10 17.91 -3.25
CA LEU A 124 13.86 17.38 -2.67
C LEU A 124 14.03 17.29 -1.15
N ALA A 125 12.94 17.47 -0.40
CA ALA A 125 12.93 17.14 1.02
C ALA A 125 13.05 15.62 1.24
N ASP A 126 13.42 15.20 2.46
CA ASP A 126 13.64 13.77 2.79
C ASP A 126 12.37 12.91 2.58
N ASN A 127 11.20 13.53 2.61
CA ASN A 127 9.90 12.90 2.39
C ASN A 127 9.24 13.34 1.09
N GLU A 128 10.00 13.85 0.11
CA GLU A 128 9.49 14.20 -1.21
C GLU A 128 10.00 13.23 -2.28
N VAL A 129 9.09 12.83 -3.17
CA VAL A 129 9.37 12.00 -4.34
C VAL A 129 8.86 12.70 -5.59
N VAL A 130 9.54 12.50 -6.71
CA VAL A 130 9.07 12.91 -8.04
C VAL A 130 8.99 11.66 -8.91
N ILE A 131 7.84 11.48 -9.57
CA ILE A 131 7.66 10.45 -10.59
C ILE A 131 7.56 11.12 -11.95
N TRP A 132 8.41 10.71 -12.89
CA TRP A 132 8.29 11.10 -14.30
C TRP A 132 7.72 9.94 -15.11
N LYS A 133 6.83 10.26 -16.04
CA LYS A 133 6.42 9.36 -17.12
C LYS A 133 7.27 9.68 -18.35
N LYS A 134 7.85 8.65 -18.97
CA LYS A 134 8.66 8.79 -20.19
C LYS A 134 7.89 8.42 -21.44
#